data_AF-A0A2T2SP03-F1
#
_entry.id   AF-A0A2T2SP03-F1
#
_cell.length_a   1.000
_cell.length_b   1.000
_cell.length_c   1.000
_cell.angle_alpha   90.00
_cell.angle_beta   90.00
_cell.angle_gamma   90.00
#
_symmetry.space_group_name_H-M   'P 1'
#
loop_
_entity.id
_entity.type
_entity.pdbx_description
1 polymer ?
#
loop_
_entity_poly.entity_id
_entity_poly.type
_entity_poly.pdbx_seq_one_letter_code
_entity_poly.pdbx_strand_id
1 'polypeptide(L)'
;IVTATIATYGDTVHTFVERSDYNGLFFPGFRAWNNEFWDAPTGTGLKYVDHCVGNVHEGDMDEYVEYYAQTMGFYNMLHFTDQDISTEYSALMSKVMANGDEKIKFPINEPAEGKKKSQIEEYLEFYRGPGVQHIALATDDIIDSVRALRRRGVEFLHVPDTYYDREVLTERVGTINESIEDLEELGILVDRDPDGYLLQIFTKPVQDRPTVFFEIIQREGARSFGAGNFKALFKAMEREQERRGNL
;
A
#
# COMPACT_ATOMS: atom_id res chain seq x y z
N ILE A 1 -8.83 -28.67 5.26
CA ILE A 1 -7.88 -27.61 4.81
C ILE A 1 -6.58 -28.29 4.51
N VAL A 2 -6.04 -28.06 3.31
CA VAL A 2 -4.68 -28.46 2.93
C VAL A 2 -3.86 -27.18 2.81
N THR A 3 -2.63 -27.21 3.34
CA THR A 3 -1.72 -26.06 3.28
C THR A 3 -0.36 -26.47 2.75
N ALA A 4 0.25 -25.56 1.98
CA ALA A 4 1.65 -25.62 1.59
C ALA A 4 2.27 -24.24 1.79
N THR A 5 3.57 -24.17 2.09
CA THR A 5 4.25 -22.89 2.35
C THR A 5 5.55 -22.82 1.57
N ILE A 6 5.81 -21.67 0.97
CA ILE A 6 7.08 -21.35 0.28
C ILE A 6 7.64 -20.04 0.83
N ALA A 7 8.97 -19.95 0.89
CA ALA A 7 9.67 -18.70 1.21
C ALA A 7 9.70 -17.76 0.01
N THR A 8 9.66 -16.45 0.27
CA THR A 8 9.90 -15.38 -0.71
C THR A 8 11.00 -14.45 -0.16
N TYR A 9 10.92 -13.14 -0.39
CA TYR A 9 11.91 -12.17 0.11
C TYR A 9 12.03 -12.13 1.63
N GLY A 10 13.29 -12.05 2.11
CA GLY A 10 13.62 -12.02 3.53
C GLY A 10 13.10 -13.25 4.27
N ASP A 11 12.46 -13.04 5.42
CA ASP A 11 11.81 -14.09 6.20
C ASP A 11 10.32 -14.26 5.85
N THR A 12 9.84 -13.60 4.79
CA THR A 12 8.44 -13.62 4.40
C THR A 12 8.09 -14.95 3.72
N VAL A 13 6.90 -15.49 4.01
CA VAL A 13 6.41 -16.74 3.42
C VAL A 13 5.03 -16.56 2.80
N HIS A 14 4.77 -17.30 1.72
CA HIS A 14 3.44 -17.50 1.18
C HIS A 14 2.90 -18.83 1.67
N THR A 15 1.72 -18.82 2.29
CA THR A 15 0.99 -20.05 2.63
C THR A 15 -0.21 -20.20 1.72
N PHE A 16 -0.19 -21.23 0.89
CA PHE A 16 -1.33 -21.64 0.07
C PHE A 16 -2.34 -22.35 0.94
N VAL A 17 -3.62 -21.99 0.80
CA VAL A 17 -4.70 -22.51 1.65
C VAL A 17 -5.82 -23.03 0.76
N GLU A 18 -5.91 -24.34 0.62
CA GLU A 18 -7.07 -24.99 0.01
C GLU A 18 -8.11 -25.28 1.10
N ARG A 19 -9.28 -24.64 0.99
CA ARG A 19 -10.35 -24.71 2.00
C ARG A 19 -11.74 -25.02 1.42
N SER A 20 -11.83 -25.50 0.19
CA SER A 20 -13.10 -25.75 -0.51
C SER A 20 -14.08 -26.63 0.27
N ASP A 21 -13.56 -27.65 0.99
CA ASP A 21 -14.36 -28.56 1.81
C ASP A 21 -14.40 -28.19 3.30
N TYR A 22 -14.10 -26.93 3.64
CA TYR A 22 -14.05 -26.47 5.02
C TYR A 22 -15.00 -25.30 5.29
N ASN A 23 -15.97 -25.54 6.17
CA ASN A 23 -17.01 -24.57 6.56
C ASN A 23 -16.84 -24.05 8.00
N GLY A 24 -15.69 -24.29 8.63
CA GLY A 24 -15.40 -23.78 9.97
C GLY A 24 -15.09 -22.28 9.97
N LEU A 25 -15.09 -21.68 11.16
CA LEU A 25 -15.00 -20.21 11.34
C LEU A 25 -13.77 -19.57 10.68
N PHE A 26 -12.59 -20.20 10.81
CA PHE A 26 -11.34 -19.67 10.27
C PHE A 26 -10.42 -20.82 9.82
N PHE A 27 -9.77 -21.51 10.76
CA PHE A 27 -8.87 -22.64 10.52
C PHE A 27 -9.11 -23.76 11.55
N PRO A 28 -8.77 -25.03 11.25
CA PRO A 28 -8.82 -26.12 12.23
C PRO A 28 -8.09 -25.77 13.53
N GLY A 29 -8.71 -26.06 14.67
CA GLY A 29 -8.16 -25.75 16.00
C GLY A 29 -8.50 -24.36 16.52
N PHE A 30 -8.99 -23.44 15.67
CA PHE A 30 -9.52 -22.16 16.13
C PHE A 30 -10.97 -22.33 16.60
N ARG A 31 -11.32 -21.60 17.66
CA ARG A 31 -12.67 -21.54 18.23
C ARG A 31 -13.15 -20.10 18.27
N ALA A 32 -14.46 -19.90 18.26
CA ALA A 32 -15.03 -18.57 18.47
C ALA A 32 -14.51 -17.97 19.77
N TRP A 33 -13.99 -16.75 19.68
CA TRP A 33 -13.64 -15.96 20.85
C TRP A 33 -14.84 -15.09 21.23
N ASN A 34 -15.19 -15.10 22.50
CA ASN A 34 -16.27 -14.28 23.04
C ASN A 34 -15.81 -13.66 24.35
N ASN A 35 -16.12 -12.37 24.53
CA ASN A 35 -15.91 -11.64 25.76
C ASN A 35 -17.19 -10.85 26.05
N GLU A 36 -17.87 -11.17 27.14
CA GLU A 36 -19.16 -10.56 27.52
C GLU A 36 -19.07 -9.05 27.81
N PHE A 37 -17.85 -8.54 28.07
CA PHE A 37 -17.59 -7.13 28.30
C PHE A 37 -17.08 -6.40 27.04
N TRP A 38 -16.88 -7.13 25.94
CA TRP A 38 -16.42 -6.53 24.70
C TRP A 38 -17.61 -6.09 23.85
N ASP A 39 -17.83 -4.78 23.79
CA ASP A 39 -18.73 -4.17 22.82
C ASP A 39 -17.93 -3.88 21.54
N ALA A 40 -18.13 -4.73 20.53
CA ALA A 40 -17.38 -4.60 19.28
C ALA A 40 -17.73 -3.27 18.60
N PRO A 41 -16.74 -2.41 18.29
CA PRO A 41 -17.03 -1.16 17.62
C PRO A 41 -17.60 -1.46 16.23
N THR A 42 -18.48 -0.59 15.73
CA THR A 42 -19.01 -0.67 14.36
C THR A 42 -17.85 -0.82 13.35
N GLY A 43 -18.06 -1.50 12.22
CA GLY A 43 -17.03 -1.57 11.17
C GLY A 43 -16.62 -0.18 10.66
N THR A 44 -15.40 -0.04 10.15
CA THR A 44 -14.90 1.19 9.51
C THR A 44 -14.99 1.15 7.99
N GLY A 45 -15.85 0.31 7.42
CA GLY A 45 -16.04 0.20 5.97
C GLY A 45 -15.02 -0.66 5.21
N LEU A 46 -13.87 -1.00 5.82
CA LEU A 46 -12.82 -1.82 5.20
C LEU A 46 -13.32 -3.23 4.81
N LYS A 47 -12.92 -3.70 3.62
CA LYS A 47 -13.47 -4.90 2.98
C LYS A 47 -12.46 -6.05 2.89
N TYR A 48 -11.38 -5.83 2.15
CA TYR A 48 -10.38 -6.87 1.82
C TYR A 48 -9.01 -6.23 1.54
N VAL A 49 -7.97 -7.05 1.43
CA VAL A 49 -6.64 -6.61 1.03
C VAL A 49 -6.61 -6.38 -0.48
N ASP A 50 -6.33 -5.16 -0.93
CA ASP A 50 -6.20 -4.81 -2.35
C ASP A 50 -4.84 -5.27 -2.91
N HIS A 51 -3.76 -5.02 -2.16
CA HIS A 51 -2.41 -5.40 -2.51
C HIS A 51 -1.46 -5.37 -1.28
N CYS A 52 -0.30 -6.01 -1.41
CA CYS A 52 0.77 -5.98 -0.41
C CYS A 52 2.08 -5.59 -1.08
N VAL A 53 2.80 -4.62 -0.51
CA VAL A 53 4.03 -4.10 -1.08
C VAL A 53 5.25 -4.62 -0.33
N GLY A 54 6.19 -5.20 -1.06
CA GLY A 54 7.47 -5.68 -0.53
C GLY A 54 8.62 -4.74 -0.87
N ASN A 55 9.50 -4.47 0.09
CA ASN A 55 10.77 -3.78 -0.13
C ASN A 55 11.90 -4.81 -0.12
N VAL A 56 12.78 -4.73 -1.12
CA VAL A 56 13.94 -5.61 -1.31
C VAL A 56 15.21 -4.79 -1.50
N HIS A 57 16.39 -5.43 -1.42
CA HIS A 57 17.65 -4.73 -1.62
C HIS A 57 17.83 -4.28 -3.07
N GLU A 58 18.72 -3.31 -3.27
CA GLU A 58 19.09 -2.83 -4.60
C GLU A 58 19.60 -3.99 -5.47
N GLY A 59 19.00 -4.18 -6.64
CA GLY A 59 19.34 -5.23 -7.59
C GLY A 59 18.56 -6.53 -7.41
N ASP A 60 17.84 -6.70 -6.30
CA ASP A 60 17.07 -7.91 -6.02
C ASP A 60 15.65 -7.85 -6.63
N MET A 61 15.16 -6.68 -7.07
CA MET A 61 13.77 -6.57 -7.58
C MET A 61 13.52 -7.53 -8.74
N ASP A 62 14.46 -7.63 -9.68
CA ASP A 62 14.34 -8.52 -10.84
C ASP A 62 14.39 -10.00 -10.47
N GLU A 63 15.14 -10.36 -9.43
CA GLU A 63 15.14 -11.72 -8.88
C GLU A 63 13.74 -12.10 -8.39
N TYR A 64 13.09 -11.22 -7.62
CA TYR A 64 11.76 -11.52 -7.09
C TYR A 64 10.65 -11.44 -8.15
N VAL A 65 10.77 -10.55 -9.14
CA VAL A 65 9.89 -10.56 -10.31
C VAL A 65 9.94 -11.91 -11.03
N GLU A 66 11.15 -12.42 -11.29
CA GLU A 66 11.32 -13.73 -11.92
C GLU A 66 10.81 -14.87 -11.03
N TYR A 67 11.07 -14.80 -9.72
CA TYR A 67 10.55 -15.75 -8.74
C TYR A 67 9.01 -15.87 -8.82
N TYR A 68 8.28 -14.75 -8.80
CA TYR A 68 6.82 -14.76 -8.87
C TYR A 68 6.32 -15.25 -10.24
N ALA A 69 7.02 -14.90 -11.31
CA ALA A 69 6.69 -15.36 -12.65
C ALA A 69 6.86 -16.88 -12.80
N GLN A 70 8.02 -17.42 -12.43
CA GLN A 70 8.34 -18.84 -12.61
C GLN A 70 7.60 -19.74 -11.60
N THR A 71 7.46 -19.30 -10.36
CA THR A 71 6.94 -20.15 -9.28
C THR A 71 5.41 -20.10 -9.19
N MET A 72 4.82 -18.93 -9.40
CA MET A 72 3.39 -18.70 -9.19
C MET A 72 2.63 -18.38 -10.47
N GLY A 73 3.33 -18.24 -11.61
CA GLY A 73 2.71 -17.90 -12.89
C GLY A 73 2.17 -16.46 -12.95
N PHE A 74 2.70 -15.57 -12.11
CA PHE A 74 2.33 -14.16 -12.12
C PHE A 74 2.97 -13.47 -13.33
N TYR A 75 2.42 -12.34 -13.76
CA TYR A 75 3.04 -11.51 -14.79
C TYR A 75 3.33 -10.12 -14.24
N ASN A 76 4.29 -9.44 -14.85
CA ASN A 76 4.59 -8.05 -14.56
C ASN A 76 3.50 -7.17 -15.19
N MET A 77 2.65 -6.59 -14.35
CA MET A 77 1.53 -5.75 -14.75
C MET A 77 1.99 -4.31 -15.05
N LEU A 78 2.88 -3.78 -14.22
CA LEU A 78 3.33 -2.39 -14.27
C LEU A 78 4.78 -2.25 -13.82
N HIS A 79 5.51 -1.34 -14.44
CA HIS A 79 6.87 -0.98 -14.07
C HIS A 79 6.97 0.53 -13.94
N PHE A 80 7.45 0.98 -12.79
CA PHE A 80 7.79 2.37 -12.51
C PHE A 80 9.30 2.50 -12.35
N THR A 81 9.88 3.41 -13.11
CA THR A 81 11.31 3.74 -13.08
C THR A 81 11.59 4.86 -12.09
N ASP A 82 12.87 5.12 -11.83
CA ASP A 82 13.34 6.27 -11.06
C ASP A 82 12.90 7.62 -11.65
N GLN A 83 12.74 7.69 -12.98
CA GLN A 83 12.20 8.87 -13.66
C GLN A 83 10.71 9.09 -13.34
N ASP A 84 9.97 8.01 -13.13
CA ASP A 84 8.55 8.05 -12.78
C ASP A 84 8.37 8.40 -11.29
N ILE A 85 9.23 7.86 -10.42
CA ILE A 85 9.15 7.99 -8.96
C ILE A 85 10.45 8.55 -8.38
N SER A 86 10.65 9.87 -8.55
CA SER A 86 11.72 10.63 -7.93
C SER A 86 11.25 11.95 -7.30
N THR A 87 11.89 12.31 -6.20
CA THR A 87 11.89 13.67 -5.64
C THR A 87 13.18 14.40 -6.00
N GLU A 88 13.36 15.60 -5.48
CA GLU A 88 14.64 16.30 -5.58
C GLU A 88 15.78 15.53 -4.87
N TYR A 89 15.44 14.69 -3.88
CA TYR A 89 16.39 14.10 -2.96
C TYR A 89 16.55 12.60 -3.09
N SER A 90 15.49 11.84 -3.38
CA SER A 90 15.56 10.38 -3.47
C SER A 90 14.60 9.79 -4.50
N ALA A 91 14.83 8.52 -4.86
CA ALA A 91 14.06 7.79 -5.87
C ALA A 91 13.84 6.33 -5.43
N LEU A 92 12.93 5.64 -6.13
CA LEU A 92 12.79 4.19 -6.05
C LEU A 92 12.38 3.62 -7.42
N MET A 93 12.59 2.33 -7.59
CA MET A 93 12.00 1.56 -8.69
C MET A 93 10.95 0.61 -8.14
N SER A 94 9.91 0.34 -8.92
CA SER A 94 8.83 -0.55 -8.52
C SER A 94 8.31 -1.39 -9.68
N LYS A 95 8.15 -2.69 -9.46
CA LYS A 95 7.48 -3.62 -10.40
C LYS A 95 6.32 -4.29 -9.72
N VAL A 96 5.18 -4.35 -10.38
CA VAL A 96 3.95 -4.95 -9.82
C VAL A 96 3.71 -6.31 -10.44
N MET A 97 3.81 -7.36 -9.64
CA MET A 97 3.45 -8.72 -10.04
C MET A 97 1.98 -8.99 -9.76
N ALA A 98 1.25 -9.48 -10.76
CA ALA A 98 -0.17 -9.83 -10.63
C ALA A 98 -0.44 -11.26 -11.07
N ASN A 99 -1.42 -11.90 -10.42
CA ASN A 99 -1.93 -13.20 -10.88
C ASN A 99 -2.86 -13.01 -12.10
N GLY A 100 -3.22 -14.11 -12.78
CA GLY A 100 -3.96 -14.06 -14.05
C GLY A 100 -5.32 -13.36 -14.05
N ASP A 101 -5.99 -13.23 -12.89
CA ASP A 101 -7.25 -12.47 -12.75
C ASP A 101 -7.06 -11.13 -12.00
N GLU A 102 -5.82 -10.71 -11.78
CA GLU A 102 -5.40 -9.46 -11.13
C GLU A 102 -5.96 -9.24 -9.71
N LYS A 103 -6.49 -10.28 -9.06
CA LYS A 103 -6.96 -10.17 -7.67
C LYS A 103 -5.83 -10.09 -6.66
N ILE A 104 -4.71 -10.73 -6.94
CA ILE A 104 -3.51 -10.71 -6.10
C ILE A 104 -2.48 -9.87 -6.81
N LYS A 105 -2.04 -8.79 -6.15
CA LYS A 105 -1.03 -7.87 -6.67
C LYS A 105 0.06 -7.65 -5.63
N PHE A 106 1.31 -7.74 -6.07
CA PHE A 106 2.50 -7.55 -5.26
C PHE A 106 3.43 -6.53 -5.93
N PRO A 107 3.31 -5.24 -5.59
CA PRO A 107 4.37 -4.28 -5.86
C PRO A 107 5.65 -4.66 -5.10
N ILE A 108 6.77 -4.67 -5.80
CA ILE A 108 8.10 -4.97 -5.29
C ILE A 108 8.94 -3.73 -5.55
N ASN A 109 9.48 -3.15 -4.49
CA ASN A 109 10.27 -1.93 -4.55
C ASN A 109 11.72 -2.21 -4.20
N GLU A 110 12.62 -1.52 -4.87
CA GLU A 110 14.03 -1.42 -4.50
C GLU A 110 14.45 0.06 -4.47
N PRO A 111 15.50 0.42 -3.70
CA PRO A 111 16.02 1.78 -3.73
C PRO A 111 16.61 2.12 -5.10
N ALA A 112 16.61 3.40 -5.44
CA ALA A 112 17.27 3.93 -6.63
C ALA A 112 18.18 5.10 -6.24
N GLU A 113 19.20 5.35 -7.06
CA GLU A 113 20.23 6.36 -6.78
C GLU A 113 19.60 7.76 -6.62
N GLY A 114 19.95 8.45 -5.53
CA GLY A 114 19.43 9.77 -5.18
C GLY A 114 20.48 10.63 -4.48
N LYS A 115 20.20 11.93 -4.31
CA LYS A 115 21.08 12.84 -3.54
C LYS A 115 21.12 12.50 -2.04
N LYS A 116 20.09 11.82 -1.55
CA LYS A 116 19.87 11.42 -0.17
C LYS A 116 19.37 9.98 -0.11
N LYS A 117 19.37 9.44 1.10
CA LYS A 117 18.96 8.07 1.40
C LYS A 117 17.50 7.83 1.01
N SER A 118 17.24 6.78 0.23
CA SER A 118 15.88 6.39 -0.12
C SER A 118 15.12 5.89 1.11
N GLN A 119 13.81 6.18 1.18
CA GLN A 119 12.92 5.60 2.19
C GLN A 119 12.91 4.06 2.17
N ILE A 120 13.23 3.44 1.02
CA ILE A 120 13.36 1.99 0.92
C ILE A 120 14.60 1.51 1.68
N GLU A 121 15.71 2.24 1.60
CA GLU A 121 16.91 1.98 2.43
C GLU A 121 16.62 2.21 3.92
N GLU A 122 15.86 3.25 4.29
CA GLU A 122 15.41 3.44 5.68
C GLU A 122 14.63 2.22 6.17
N TYR A 123 13.65 1.75 5.38
CA TYR A 123 12.92 0.53 5.72
C TYR A 123 13.85 -0.66 5.93
N LEU A 124 14.75 -0.95 4.98
CA LEU A 124 15.63 -2.13 5.01
C LEU A 124 16.55 -2.12 6.24
N GLU A 125 17.06 -0.95 6.65
CA GLU A 125 17.89 -0.83 7.84
C GLU A 125 17.12 -1.10 9.14
N PHE A 126 15.93 -0.50 9.27
CA PHE A 126 15.14 -0.60 10.51
C PHE A 126 14.36 -1.91 10.63
N TYR A 127 13.92 -2.46 9.49
CA TYR A 127 13.32 -3.78 9.39
C TYR A 127 14.37 -4.88 9.49
N ARG A 128 15.62 -4.58 9.10
CA ARG A 128 16.79 -5.48 9.06
C ARG A 128 16.73 -6.53 7.96
N GLY A 129 16.35 -6.09 6.76
CA GLY A 129 16.28 -6.94 5.56
C GLY A 129 15.01 -6.68 4.76
N PRO A 130 14.76 -7.49 3.71
CA PRO A 130 13.56 -7.41 2.90
C PRO A 130 12.29 -7.78 3.66
N GLY A 131 11.15 -7.20 3.28
CA GLY A 131 9.88 -7.50 3.92
C GLY A 131 8.72 -6.67 3.40
N VAL A 132 7.52 -6.93 3.95
CA VAL A 132 6.31 -6.18 3.62
C VAL A 132 6.39 -4.78 4.23
N GLN A 133 6.34 -3.75 3.38
CA GLN A 133 6.28 -2.36 3.78
C GLN A 133 4.85 -1.96 4.16
N HIS A 134 3.88 -2.26 3.30
CA HIS A 134 2.50 -1.93 3.58
C HIS A 134 1.49 -2.90 2.98
N ILE A 135 0.29 -2.84 3.55
CA ILE A 135 -0.88 -3.60 3.13
C ILE A 135 -1.98 -2.58 2.85
N ALA A 136 -2.51 -2.61 1.63
CA ALA A 136 -3.63 -1.76 1.23
C ALA A 136 -4.96 -2.45 1.49
N LEU A 137 -5.88 -1.73 2.11
CA LEU A 137 -7.19 -2.20 2.52
C LEU A 137 -8.27 -1.47 1.72
N ALA A 138 -9.02 -2.23 0.93
CA ALA A 138 -10.07 -1.71 0.07
C ALA A 138 -11.29 -1.24 0.87
N THR A 139 -11.93 -0.18 0.42
CA THR A 139 -13.22 0.31 0.91
C THR A 139 -14.06 0.87 -0.25
N ASP A 140 -15.38 0.89 -0.06
CA ASP A 140 -16.34 1.48 -1.00
C ASP A 140 -16.66 2.96 -0.67
N ASP A 141 -16.22 3.44 0.51
CA ASP A 141 -16.39 4.83 0.95
C ASP A 141 -15.18 5.24 1.81
N ILE A 142 -14.16 5.80 1.16
CA ILE A 142 -12.90 6.18 1.79
C ILE A 142 -13.07 7.36 2.73
N ILE A 143 -13.98 8.28 2.45
CA ILE A 143 -14.23 9.47 3.28
C ILE A 143 -14.73 9.03 4.66
N ASP A 144 -15.79 8.20 4.70
CA ASP A 144 -16.35 7.70 5.95
C ASP A 144 -15.40 6.74 6.66
N SER A 145 -14.68 5.90 5.90
CA SER A 145 -13.68 4.98 6.45
C SER A 145 -12.57 5.73 7.16
N VAL A 146 -11.99 6.75 6.53
CA VAL A 146 -10.90 7.56 7.10
C VAL A 146 -11.40 8.40 8.27
N ARG A 147 -12.58 9.00 8.18
CA ARG A 147 -13.22 9.69 9.33
C ARG A 147 -13.42 8.75 10.52
N ALA A 148 -13.85 7.51 10.28
CA ALA A 148 -14.04 6.51 11.33
C ALA A 148 -12.71 6.04 11.95
N LEU A 149 -11.67 5.85 11.12
CA LEU A 149 -10.33 5.46 11.57
C LEU A 149 -9.65 6.57 12.38
N ARG A 150 -9.71 7.84 11.92
CA ARG A 150 -9.19 8.99 12.67
C ARG A 150 -9.86 9.15 14.03
N ARG A 151 -11.18 8.97 14.10
CA ARG A 151 -11.94 8.99 15.38
C ARG A 151 -11.49 7.89 16.36
N ARG A 152 -10.86 6.83 15.88
CA ARG A 152 -10.30 5.73 16.69
C ARG A 152 -8.81 5.90 16.98
N GLY A 153 -8.22 7.04 16.60
CA GLY A 153 -6.82 7.36 16.85
C GLY A 153 -5.85 6.85 15.80
N VAL A 154 -6.32 6.38 14.63
CA VAL A 154 -5.41 6.07 13.52
C VAL A 154 -4.85 7.37 12.95
N GLU A 155 -3.54 7.48 12.95
CA GLU A 155 -2.82 8.62 12.38
C GLU A 155 -2.44 8.36 10.92
N PHE A 156 -2.62 9.38 10.08
CA PHE A 156 -2.29 9.33 8.66
C PHE A 156 -1.14 10.28 8.33
N LEU A 157 -0.46 10.00 7.22
CA LEU A 157 0.54 10.91 6.66
C LEU A 157 -0.13 12.23 6.23
N HIS A 158 0.61 13.32 6.38
CA HIS A 158 0.13 14.64 5.98
C HIS A 158 0.61 14.98 4.56
N VAL A 159 -0.36 15.34 3.72
CA VAL A 159 -0.14 15.83 2.35
C VAL A 159 -0.28 17.36 2.39
N PRO A 160 0.65 18.13 1.78
CA PRO A 160 0.53 19.58 1.75
C PRO A 160 -0.70 20.06 0.97
N ASP A 161 -1.36 21.10 1.48
CA ASP A 161 -2.56 21.73 0.92
C ASP A 161 -2.42 22.08 -0.57
N THR A 162 -1.21 22.43 -1.02
CA THR A 162 -0.90 22.72 -2.42
C THR A 162 -1.19 21.56 -3.38
N TYR A 163 -1.31 20.32 -2.89
CA TYR A 163 -1.72 19.17 -3.70
C TYR A 163 -3.19 19.29 -4.14
N TYR A 164 -4.03 19.92 -3.33
CA TYR A 164 -5.47 20.05 -3.53
C TYR A 164 -5.87 21.31 -4.30
N ASP A 165 -4.89 21.99 -4.92
CA ASP A 165 -5.19 23.07 -5.85
C ASP A 165 -6.17 22.56 -6.91
N ARG A 166 -7.38 23.13 -6.90
CA ARG A 166 -8.50 22.58 -7.67
C ARG A 166 -8.24 22.59 -9.16
N GLU A 167 -7.59 23.63 -9.67
CA GLU A 167 -7.34 23.74 -11.11
C GLU A 167 -6.35 22.66 -11.54
N VAL A 168 -5.23 22.55 -10.83
CA VAL A 168 -4.19 21.55 -11.11
C VAL A 168 -4.72 20.12 -10.91
N LEU A 169 -5.48 19.89 -9.83
CA LEU A 169 -6.01 18.57 -9.52
C LEU A 169 -7.05 18.16 -10.57
N THR A 170 -7.99 19.04 -10.92
CA THR A 170 -9.03 18.77 -11.92
C THR A 170 -8.43 18.55 -13.31
N GLU A 171 -7.38 19.30 -13.69
CA GLU A 171 -6.67 19.08 -14.95
C GLU A 171 -6.04 17.68 -15.00
N ARG A 172 -5.49 17.21 -13.88
CA ARG A 172 -4.84 15.90 -13.78
C ARG A 172 -5.81 14.72 -13.72
N VAL A 173 -6.85 14.81 -12.89
CA VAL A 173 -7.74 13.67 -12.59
C VAL A 173 -9.17 13.83 -13.11
N GLY A 174 -9.48 14.92 -13.80
CA GLY A 174 -10.82 15.19 -14.31
C GLY A 174 -11.89 15.22 -13.21
N THR A 175 -13.12 14.89 -13.59
CA THR A 175 -14.26 14.86 -12.66
C THR A 175 -14.27 13.59 -11.81
N ILE A 176 -14.38 13.76 -10.50
CA ILE A 176 -14.57 12.69 -9.52
C ILE A 176 -15.90 12.87 -8.77
N ASN A 177 -16.37 11.84 -8.07
CA ASN A 177 -17.65 11.88 -7.38
C ASN A 177 -17.55 12.55 -5.99
N GLU A 178 -16.37 12.50 -5.39
CA GLU A 178 -16.07 12.99 -4.06
C GLU A 178 -15.84 14.50 -4.03
N SER A 179 -16.14 15.11 -2.88
CA SER A 179 -15.82 16.51 -2.60
C SER A 179 -14.32 16.69 -2.43
N ILE A 180 -13.70 17.56 -3.23
CA ILE A 180 -12.27 17.90 -3.09
C ILE A 180 -11.99 18.48 -1.69
N GLU A 181 -12.95 19.22 -1.13
CA GLU A 181 -12.85 19.75 0.24
C GLU A 181 -12.75 18.64 1.29
N ASP A 182 -13.55 17.58 1.16
CA ASP A 182 -13.46 16.42 2.05
C ASP A 182 -12.13 15.67 1.85
N LEU A 183 -11.66 15.54 0.60
CA LEU A 183 -10.37 14.92 0.31
C LEU A 183 -9.20 15.71 0.92
N GLU A 184 -9.23 17.04 0.84
CA GLU A 184 -8.25 17.95 1.43
C GLU A 184 -8.25 17.86 2.96
N GLU A 185 -9.43 17.94 3.60
CA GLU A 185 -9.59 17.82 5.05
C GLU A 185 -8.98 16.49 5.57
N LEU A 186 -9.19 15.42 4.81
CA LEU A 186 -8.78 14.08 5.17
C LEU A 186 -7.39 13.71 4.68
N GLY A 187 -6.75 14.51 3.84
CA GLY A 187 -5.44 14.19 3.25
C GLY A 187 -5.50 12.98 2.32
N ILE A 188 -6.65 12.74 1.67
CA ILE A 188 -6.85 11.64 0.73
C ILE A 188 -6.36 12.07 -0.65
N LEU A 189 -5.53 11.25 -1.27
CA LEU A 189 -4.97 11.50 -2.59
C LEU A 189 -5.85 10.90 -3.68
N VAL A 190 -5.81 11.48 -4.88
CA VAL A 190 -6.55 11.01 -6.04
C VAL A 190 -5.65 10.93 -7.27
N ASP A 191 -5.78 9.83 -8.00
CA ASP A 191 -5.15 9.65 -9.31
C ASP A 191 -6.11 8.97 -10.30
N ARG A 192 -5.80 9.06 -11.59
CA ARG A 192 -6.63 8.53 -12.67
C ARG A 192 -5.82 7.70 -13.66
N ASP A 193 -6.42 6.62 -14.11
CA ASP A 193 -5.99 5.83 -15.26
C ASP A 193 -7.10 5.78 -16.33
N PRO A 194 -6.87 5.12 -17.49
CA PRO A 194 -7.87 5.05 -18.55
C PRO A 194 -9.19 4.37 -18.16
N ASP A 195 -9.18 3.49 -17.14
CA ASP A 195 -10.36 2.72 -16.72
C ASP A 195 -11.16 3.44 -15.62
N GLY A 196 -10.55 4.37 -14.90
CA GLY A 196 -11.22 5.11 -13.83
C GLY A 196 -10.25 5.88 -12.94
N TYR A 197 -10.69 6.23 -11.74
CA TYR A 197 -9.84 6.89 -10.75
C TYR A 197 -9.73 6.08 -9.46
N LEU A 198 -8.72 6.37 -8.65
CA LEU A 198 -8.52 5.78 -7.35
C LEU A 198 -8.23 6.84 -6.30
N LEU A 199 -8.64 6.53 -5.07
CA LEU A 199 -8.43 7.34 -3.88
C LEU A 199 -7.58 6.56 -2.90
N GLN A 200 -6.56 7.20 -2.32
CA GLN A 200 -5.58 6.53 -1.46
C GLN A 200 -5.17 7.41 -0.28
N ILE A 201 -4.91 6.79 0.86
CA ILE A 201 -4.27 7.45 2.00
C ILE A 201 -3.48 6.45 2.83
N PHE A 202 -2.40 6.90 3.44
CA PHE A 202 -1.46 6.05 4.16
C PHE A 202 -1.43 6.41 5.63
N THR A 203 -1.44 5.39 6.47
CA THR A 203 -1.21 5.58 7.90
C THR A 203 0.23 5.98 8.16
N LYS A 204 0.50 6.56 9.34
CA LYS A 204 1.86 6.50 9.90
C LYS A 204 2.26 5.04 10.13
N PRO A 205 3.57 4.73 10.30
CA PRO A 205 3.99 3.40 10.75
C PRO A 205 3.25 2.97 12.01
N VAL A 206 2.85 1.70 12.07
CA VAL A 206 2.04 1.15 13.18
C VAL A 206 2.88 0.73 14.39
N GLN A 207 4.17 1.06 14.36
CA GLN A 207 5.16 0.82 15.41
C GLN A 207 6.25 1.89 15.29
N ASP A 208 7.13 1.99 16.29
CA ASP A 208 8.10 3.10 16.40
C ASP A 208 9.16 3.14 15.29
N ARG A 209 9.56 1.99 14.74
CA ARG A 209 10.47 1.92 13.60
C ARG A 209 9.77 2.43 12.34
N PRO A 210 10.48 2.98 11.36
CA PRO A 210 9.92 3.40 10.08
C PRO A 210 9.65 2.20 9.14
N THR A 211 8.87 1.21 9.58
CA THR A 211 8.66 -0.05 8.83
C THR A 211 7.22 -0.21 8.33
N VAL A 212 6.41 -1.06 8.97
CA VAL A 212 5.08 -1.41 8.47
C VAL A 212 4.09 -0.27 8.67
N PHE A 213 3.31 0.03 7.63
CA PHE A 213 2.13 0.90 7.67
C PHE A 213 0.98 0.30 6.84
N PHE A 214 -0.19 0.93 6.87
CA PHE A 214 -1.36 0.54 6.08
C PHE A 214 -1.72 1.62 5.07
N GLU A 215 -2.33 1.20 3.97
CA GLU A 215 -3.00 2.07 3.01
C GLU A 215 -4.51 1.79 3.05
N ILE A 216 -5.32 2.84 2.95
CA ILE A 216 -6.75 2.71 2.66
C ILE A 216 -6.96 3.16 1.22
N ILE A 217 -7.61 2.32 0.43
CA ILE A 217 -7.81 2.54 -1.00
C ILE A 217 -9.27 2.35 -1.41
N GLN A 218 -9.77 3.23 -2.26
CA GLN A 218 -11.04 3.06 -2.99
C GLN A 218 -10.75 3.16 -4.49
N ARG A 219 -11.37 2.27 -5.27
CA ARG A 219 -11.21 2.22 -6.73
C ARG A 219 -12.53 2.48 -7.41
N GLU A 220 -12.58 3.54 -8.21
CA GLU A 220 -13.70 3.92 -9.05
C GLU A 220 -13.37 3.56 -10.51
N GLY A 221 -13.25 2.26 -10.76
CA GLY A 221 -12.88 1.68 -12.06
C GLY A 221 -11.37 1.49 -12.28
N ALA A 222 -10.52 2.29 -11.63
CA ALA A 222 -9.07 2.24 -11.82
C ALA A 222 -8.45 0.88 -11.47
N ARG A 223 -7.58 0.40 -12.37
CA ARG A 223 -6.87 -0.89 -12.24
C ARG A 223 -5.40 -0.73 -11.88
N SER A 224 -4.83 0.45 -12.14
CA SER A 224 -3.44 0.79 -11.86
C SER A 224 -3.23 1.22 -10.40
N PHE A 225 -2.05 1.76 -10.08
CA PHE A 225 -1.66 2.19 -8.73
C PHE A 225 -1.41 3.70 -8.62
N GLY A 226 -1.68 4.46 -9.68
CA GLY A 226 -1.56 5.92 -9.68
C GLY A 226 -0.14 6.45 -9.51
N ALA A 227 0.62 6.57 -10.62
CA ALA A 227 1.97 7.13 -10.62
C ALA A 227 2.05 8.54 -10.01
N GLY A 228 1.02 9.36 -10.24
CA GLY A 228 0.91 10.71 -9.70
C GLY A 228 0.67 10.73 -8.20
N ASN A 229 -0.05 9.74 -7.66
CA ASN A 229 -0.18 9.54 -6.21
C ASN A 229 1.16 9.11 -5.60
N PHE A 230 1.88 8.18 -6.20
CA PHE A 230 3.18 7.74 -5.71
C PHE A 230 4.13 8.90 -5.44
N LYS A 231 4.22 9.88 -6.35
CA LYS A 231 5.09 11.04 -6.13
C LYS A 231 4.66 11.92 -4.95
N ALA A 232 3.36 12.16 -4.77
CA ALA A 232 2.85 12.94 -3.65
C ALA A 232 3.05 12.22 -2.32
N LEU A 233 2.82 10.91 -2.31
CA LEU A 233 3.06 10.02 -1.18
C LEU A 233 4.51 9.97 -0.77
N PHE A 234 5.38 9.83 -1.75
CA PHE A 234 6.82 9.79 -1.52
C PHE A 234 7.28 11.08 -0.86
N LYS A 235 6.82 12.24 -1.33
CA LYS A 235 7.12 13.53 -0.66
C LYS A 235 6.58 13.59 0.78
N ALA A 236 5.41 13.00 1.04
CA ALA A 236 4.84 12.96 2.40
C ALA A 236 5.66 12.04 3.33
N MET A 237 6.11 10.88 2.84
CA MET A 237 6.98 9.97 3.58
C MET A 237 8.38 10.55 3.78
N GLU A 238 8.97 11.18 2.77
CA GLU A 238 10.28 11.85 2.83
C GLU A 238 10.30 12.95 3.92
N ARG A 239 9.21 13.70 4.08
CA ARG A 239 9.05 14.67 5.18
C ARG A 239 9.01 14.00 6.56
N GLU A 240 8.38 12.84 6.68
CA GLU A 240 8.40 12.07 7.93
C GLU A 240 9.79 11.47 8.22
N GLN A 241 10.50 11.01 7.19
CA GLN A 241 11.89 10.55 7.28
C GLN A 241 12.82 11.70 7.74
N GLU A 242 12.63 12.90 7.19
CA GLU A 242 13.35 14.11 7.62
C GLU A 242 13.07 14.44 9.10
N ARG A 243 11.79 14.38 9.53
CA ARG A 243 11.41 14.56 10.93
C ARG A 243 12.07 13.55 11.87
N ARG A 244 12.39 12.35 11.38
CA ARG A 244 13.12 11.30 12.13
C ARG A 244 14.64 11.48 12.08
N GLY A 245 15.14 12.38 11.23
CA GLY A 245 16.58 12.64 11.05
C GLY A 245 17.29 11.62 10.16
N ASN A 246 16.55 10.89 9.32
CA ASN A 246 17.06 9.79 8.51
C ASN A 246 17.14 10.10 7.00
N LEU A 247 16.95 11.37 6.61
CA LEU A 247 16.95 11.85 5.22
C LEU A 247 18.26 12.53 4.80
#